data_AF-A0A0C3HQL5-F1
#
_entry.id   AF-A0A0C3HQL5-F1
#
_cell.length_a   1.000
_cell.length_b   1.000
_cell.length_c   1.000
_cell.angle_alpha   90.00
_cell.angle_beta   90.00
_cell.angle_gamma   90.00
#
_symmetry.space_group_name_H-M   'P 1'
#
loop_
_entity.id
_entity.type
_entity.pdbx_description
1 polymer ?
#
loop_
_entity_poly.entity_id
_entity_poly.type
_entity_poly.pdbx_seq_one_letter_code
_entity_poly.pdbx_strand_id
1 'polypeptide(L)'
;PTATPSGLANRYGAIPYRFPAAVELTGLGPLSDALVYRRRWDSLQVLLERDTMLGLDRASAGAFVKSWRARAREEVRKAFAAVTDAERRAF
;
A
#
# COMPACT_ATOMS: atom_id res chain seq x y z
N PRO A 1 5.66 22.36 24.82
CA PRO A 1 4.60 23.35 25.14
C PRO A 1 3.22 22.68 25.17
N THR A 2 2.48 22.87 26.26
CA THR A 2 1.27 22.12 26.62
C THR A 2 -0.04 22.74 26.09
N ALA A 3 0.02 23.82 25.31
CA ALA A 3 -1.15 24.51 24.76
C ALA A 3 -0.83 25.19 23.41
N THR A 4 -1.86 25.32 22.55
CA THR A 4 -1.79 26.10 21.30
C THR A 4 -1.87 27.61 21.59
N PRO A 5 -1.49 28.49 20.65
CA PRO A 5 -1.63 29.94 20.81
C PRO A 5 -3.06 30.43 21.09
N SER A 6 -4.07 29.59 20.81
CA SER A 6 -5.48 29.82 21.12
C SER A 6 -5.91 29.39 22.53
N GLY A 7 -5.01 28.89 23.38
CA GLY A 7 -5.32 28.47 24.76
C GLY A 7 -6.13 27.17 24.88
N LEU A 8 -6.40 26.50 23.76
CA LEU A 8 -7.04 25.19 23.76
C LEU A 8 -6.01 24.09 24.05
N ALA A 9 -6.45 23.03 24.70
CA ALA A 9 -5.65 21.81 24.83
C ALA A 9 -5.17 21.40 23.43
N ASN A 10 -3.90 21.04 23.30
CA ASN A 10 -3.34 20.64 22.02
C ASN A 10 -4.02 19.35 21.54
N ARG A 11 -5.10 19.50 20.76
CA ARG A 11 -5.91 18.39 20.23
C ARG A 11 -5.12 17.54 19.23
N TYR A 12 -3.99 18.05 18.76
CA TYR A 12 -3.13 17.39 17.81
C TYR A 12 -1.79 17.13 18.50
N GLY A 13 -1.77 16.10 19.36
CA GLY A 13 -0.51 15.47 19.72
C GLY A 13 0.25 15.18 18.43
N ALA A 14 1.52 15.62 18.35
CA ALA A 14 2.34 15.39 17.17
C ALA A 14 2.29 13.89 16.86
N ILE A 15 1.78 13.56 15.67
CA ILE A 15 1.59 12.18 15.26
C ILE A 15 2.97 11.49 15.36
N PRO A 16 3.10 10.40 16.14
CA PRO A 16 4.41 9.89 16.53
C PRO A 16 5.20 9.24 15.38
N TYR A 17 4.64 9.24 14.17
CA TYR A 17 5.22 8.64 12.98
C TYR A 17 4.95 9.51 11.74
N ARG A 18 5.83 9.38 10.74
CA ARG A 18 5.95 10.31 9.61
C ARG A 18 4.76 10.30 8.64
N PHE A 19 3.96 9.24 8.64
CA PHE A 19 2.85 9.02 7.72
C PHE A 19 1.61 8.43 8.43
N PRO A 20 0.83 9.23 9.19
CA PRO A 20 -0.38 8.82 9.91
C PRO A 20 -1.38 8.02 9.08
N ALA A 21 -1.65 8.53 7.89
CA ALA A 21 -2.71 8.04 7.02
C ALA A 21 -2.18 7.10 5.91
N ALA A 22 -0.94 6.63 6.00
CA ALA A 22 -0.42 5.67 5.03
C ALA A 22 -1.00 4.29 5.33
N VAL A 23 -1.99 3.91 4.54
CA VAL A 23 -2.57 2.57 4.56
C VAL A 23 -1.55 1.58 4.02
N GLU A 24 -1.18 0.58 4.80
CA GLU A 24 -0.32 -0.50 4.33
C GLU A 24 -1.08 -1.31 3.27
N LEU A 25 -0.55 -1.31 2.04
CA LEU A 25 -1.09 -2.09 0.94
C LEU A 25 -0.22 -3.31 0.69
N THR A 26 -0.83 -4.49 0.74
CA THR A 26 -0.14 -5.78 0.62
C THR A 26 -0.86 -6.68 -0.38
N GLY A 27 -0.23 -7.78 -0.80
CA GLY A 27 -0.91 -8.79 -1.62
C GLY A 27 -1.14 -8.41 -3.09
N LEU A 28 -0.44 -7.38 -3.58
CA LEU A 28 -0.56 -6.96 -4.99
C LEU A 28 0.10 -7.95 -5.97
N GLY A 29 1.15 -8.62 -5.52
CA GLY A 29 1.86 -9.65 -6.27
C GLY A 29 3.34 -9.71 -5.86
N PRO A 30 4.00 -10.85 -6.09
CA PRO A 30 5.43 -11.03 -5.86
C PRO A 30 6.30 -9.86 -6.33
N LEU A 31 6.11 -9.36 -7.54
CA LEU A 31 6.89 -8.26 -8.10
C LEU A 31 6.67 -6.95 -7.33
N SER A 32 5.43 -6.65 -6.95
CA SER A 32 5.11 -5.49 -6.12
C SER A 32 5.75 -5.58 -4.74
N ASP A 33 5.71 -6.76 -4.12
CA ASP A 33 6.33 -7.01 -2.81
C ASP A 33 7.86 -6.86 -2.87
N ALA A 34 8.48 -7.26 -3.98
CA ALA A 34 9.91 -7.11 -4.19
C ALA A 34 10.34 -5.63 -4.31
N LEU A 35 9.52 -4.78 -4.94
CA LEU A 35 9.79 -3.34 -5.08
C LEU A 35 9.79 -2.59 -3.75
N VAL A 36 9.12 -3.13 -2.73
CA VAL A 36 9.07 -2.58 -1.36
C VAL A 36 9.88 -3.43 -0.37
N TYR A 37 10.83 -4.23 -0.86
CA TYR A 37 11.74 -5.05 -0.06
C TYR A 37 11.09 -6.10 0.85
N ARG A 38 9.81 -6.45 0.62
CA ARG A 38 9.13 -7.53 1.36
C ARG A 38 9.46 -8.92 0.83
N ARG A 39 10.04 -8.98 -0.37
CA ARG A 39 10.41 -10.22 -1.04
C ARG A 39 11.75 -10.07 -1.76
N ARG A 40 12.50 -11.15 -1.86
CA ARG A 40 13.73 -11.15 -2.63
C ARG A 40 13.44 -11.01 -4.13
N TRP A 41 14.19 -10.11 -4.78
CA TRP A 41 14.09 -9.82 -6.21
C TRP A 41 14.39 -11.04 -7.09
N ASP A 42 15.26 -11.94 -6.62
CA ASP A 42 15.70 -13.14 -7.34
C ASP A 42 14.79 -14.36 -7.12
N SER A 43 13.69 -14.22 -6.37
CA SER A 43 12.75 -15.33 -6.18
C SER A 43 12.03 -15.71 -7.47
N LEU A 44 11.83 -17.00 -7.70
CA LEU A 44 11.21 -17.52 -8.93
C LEU A 44 9.90 -16.83 -9.29
N GLN A 45 9.03 -16.59 -8.30
CA GLN A 45 7.74 -15.92 -8.53
C GLN A 45 7.89 -14.47 -9.00
N VAL A 46 8.91 -13.74 -8.50
CA VAL A 46 9.21 -12.37 -8.94
C VAL A 46 9.74 -12.38 -10.37
N LEU A 47 10.63 -13.32 -10.69
CA LEU A 47 11.18 -13.48 -12.03
C LEU A 47 10.07 -13.77 -13.06
N LEU A 48 9.13 -14.67 -12.73
CA LEU A 48 8.00 -14.98 -13.61
C LEU A 48 7.09 -13.77 -13.87
N GLU A 49 6.73 -13.01 -12.84
CA GLU A 49 5.92 -11.79 -13.02
C GLU A 49 6.69 -10.71 -13.78
N ARG A 50 7.97 -10.51 -13.47
CA ARG A 50 8.85 -9.58 -14.18
C ARG A 50 8.95 -9.94 -15.65
N ASP A 51 9.19 -11.20 -15.98
CA ASP A 51 9.38 -11.66 -17.36
C ASP A 51 8.08 -11.60 -18.15
N THR A 52 6.93 -11.80 -17.49
CA THR A 52 5.61 -11.57 -18.10
C THR A 52 5.39 -10.08 -18.40
N MET A 53 5.76 -9.19 -17.47
CA MET A 53 5.54 -7.75 -17.60
C MET A 53 6.51 -7.08 -18.58
N LEU A 54 7.78 -7.50 -18.59
CA LEU A 54 8.87 -6.93 -19.39
C LEU A 54 9.19 -7.75 -20.65
N GLY A 55 8.50 -8.87 -20.84
CA GLY A 55 8.66 -9.73 -22.00
C GLY A 55 8.20 -9.08 -23.32
N LEU A 56 8.53 -9.74 -24.42
CA LEU A 56 8.16 -9.30 -25.77
C LEU A 56 6.64 -9.41 -26.03
N ASP A 57 5.96 -10.32 -25.32
CA ASP A 57 4.52 -10.50 -25.45
C ASP A 57 3.75 -9.38 -24.73
N ARG A 58 3.40 -8.36 -25.52
CA ARG A 58 2.62 -7.21 -25.05
C ARG A 58 1.19 -7.58 -24.68
N ALA A 59 0.61 -8.64 -25.23
CA ALA A 59 -0.73 -9.08 -24.88
C ALA A 59 -0.75 -9.68 -23.47
N SER A 60 0.21 -10.55 -23.16
CA SER A 60 0.40 -11.09 -21.81
C SER A 60 0.71 -10.00 -20.78
N ALA A 61 1.60 -9.06 -21.10
CA ALA A 61 1.88 -7.91 -20.25
C ALA A 61 0.62 -7.04 -20.00
N GLY A 62 -0.17 -6.80 -21.06
CA GLY A 62 -1.44 -6.06 -20.96
C GLY A 62 -2.46 -6.76 -20.08
N ALA A 63 -2.61 -8.08 -20.22
CA ALA A 63 -3.49 -8.89 -19.39
C ALA A 63 -3.05 -8.90 -17.92
N PHE A 64 -1.74 -9.02 -17.67
CA PHE A 64 -1.15 -8.94 -16.34
C PHE A 64 -1.42 -7.58 -15.69
N VAL A 65 -1.18 -6.47 -16.38
CA VAL A 65 -1.45 -5.12 -15.84
C VAL A 65 -2.94 -4.93 -15.54
N LYS A 66 -3.82 -5.45 -16.39
CA LYS A 66 -5.27 -5.37 -16.17
C LYS A 66 -5.70 -6.13 -14.91
N SER A 67 -5.21 -7.36 -14.73
CA SER A 67 -5.54 -8.17 -13.54
C SER A 67 -4.92 -7.58 -12.27
N TRP A 68 -3.67 -7.11 -12.34
CA TRP A 68 -3.00 -6.41 -11.24
C TRP A 68 -3.76 -5.15 -10.82
N ARG A 69 -4.23 -4.32 -11.78
CA ARG A 69 -5.03 -3.12 -11.48
C ARG A 69 -6.36 -3.45 -10.81
N ALA A 70 -7.01 -4.54 -11.24
CA ALA A 70 -8.24 -5.01 -10.61
C ALA A 70 -8.00 -5.42 -9.15
N ARG A 71 -6.93 -6.19 -8.91
CA ARG A 71 -6.50 -6.57 -7.54
C ARG A 71 -6.15 -5.36 -6.69
N ALA A 72 -5.37 -4.43 -7.22
CA ALA A 72 -4.96 -3.23 -6.50
C ALA A 72 -6.14 -2.38 -6.04
N ARG A 73 -7.17 -2.22 -6.88
CA ARG A 73 -8.41 -1.51 -6.49
C ARG A 73 -9.11 -2.19 -5.33
N GLU A 74 -9.18 -3.50 -5.34
CA GLU A 74 -9.85 -4.28 -4.30
C GLU A 74 -9.08 -4.21 -2.98
N GLU A 75 -7.76 -4.42 -3.01
CA GLU A 75 -6.94 -4.37 -1.82
C GLU A 75 -6.88 -2.96 -1.21
N VAL A 76 -6.86 -1.90 -2.03
CA VAL A 76 -6.95 -0.52 -1.54
C VAL A 76 -8.28 -0.28 -0.82
N ARG A 77 -9.40 -0.74 -1.37
CA ARG A 77 -10.72 -0.59 -0.73
C ARG A 77 -10.76 -1.27 0.63
N LYS A 78 -10.29 -2.51 0.71
CA LYS A 78 -10.23 -3.27 1.97
C LYS A 78 -9.36 -2.58 3.00
N ALA A 79 -8.15 -2.21 2.60
CA ALA A 79 -7.18 -1.62 3.52
C ALA A 79 -7.65 -0.24 4.02
N PHE A 80 -8.26 0.57 3.13
CA PHE A 80 -8.83 1.85 3.51
C PHE A 80 -10.03 1.71 4.47
N ALA A 81 -10.91 0.74 4.22
CA ALA A 81 -12.03 0.45 5.12
C ALA A 81 -11.54 0.04 6.51
N ALA A 82 -10.53 -0.83 6.58
CA ALA A 82 -9.93 -1.26 7.84
C ALA A 82 -9.32 -0.09 8.64
N VAL A 83 -8.61 0.83 7.97
CA VAL A 83 -8.05 2.03 8.62
C VAL A 83 -9.15 2.97 9.10
N THR A 84 -10.19 3.20 8.28
CA THR A 84 -11.34 4.03 8.66
C THR A 84 -12.05 3.48 9.91
N ASP A 85 -12.26 2.16 9.96
CA ASP A 85 -12.89 1.51 11.11
C ASP A 85 -12.02 1.56 12.36
N ALA A 86 -10.70 1.44 12.22
CA ALA A 86 -9.77 1.60 13.33
C ALA A 86 -9.77 3.04 13.87
N GLU A 87 -9.76 4.03 12.99
CA GLU A 87 -9.82 5.45 13.37
C GLU A 87 -11.13 5.79 14.10
N ARG A 88 -12.28 5.33 13.60
CA ARG A 88 -13.59 5.52 14.25
C ARG A 88 -13.73 4.86 15.62
N ARG A 89 -12.92 3.85 15.92
CA ARG A 89 -12.91 3.21 17.25
C ARG A 89 -12.00 3.95 18.23
N ALA A 90 -10.99 4.65 17.73
CA ALA A 90 -9.98 5.33 18.53
C ALA A 90 -10.39 6.76 18.93
N PHE A 91 -11.25 7.42 18.13
CA PHE A 91 -11.67 8.81 18.30
C PHE A 91 -13.20 8.93 18.25
#